data_AF-X5UHB5-F1
#
_entry.id   AF-X5UHB5-F1
#
_cell.length_a   1.000
_cell.length_b   1.000
_cell.length_c   1.000
_cell.angle_alpha   90.00
_cell.angle_beta   90.00
_cell.angle_gamma   90.00
#
_symmetry.space_group_name_H-M   'P 1'
#
loop_
_entity.id
_entity.type
_entity.pdbx_description
1 polymer ?
#
loop_
_entity_poly.entity_id
_entity_poly.type
_entity_poly.pdbx_seq_one_letter_code
_entity_poly.pdbx_strand_id
1 'polypeptide(L)' 'TIKDATVKRFYYESHDQLRQHLADFVLAYNFGRRLKTLKGLTPFEYICKIWTKEPERFRLDPTHQTLGLNN' A
#
# COMPACT_ATOMS: atom_id res chain seq x y z
N THR A 1 -25.73 18.00 -2.28
CA THR A 1 -26.15 16.69 -2.87
C THR A 1 -25.18 15.59 -2.44
N ILE A 2 -25.49 14.29 -2.62
CA ILE A 2 -24.55 13.16 -2.30
C ILE A 2 -23.17 13.37 -2.96
N LYS A 3 -23.17 13.99 -4.14
CA LYS A 3 -21.99 14.40 -4.90
C LYS A 3 -21.10 15.40 -4.14
N ASP A 4 -21.66 16.41 -3.48
CA ASP A 4 -20.87 17.36 -2.68
C ASP A 4 -20.22 16.70 -1.48
N ALA A 5 -20.88 15.70 -0.89
CA ALA A 5 -20.35 14.95 0.24
C ALA A 5 -19.20 14.03 -0.18
N THR A 6 -19.25 13.41 -1.36
CA THR A 6 -18.14 12.59 -1.89
C THR A 6 -16.97 13.43 -2.41
N VAL A 7 -17.25 14.60 -3.01
CA VAL A 7 -16.20 15.55 -3.41
C VAL A 7 -15.46 16.12 -2.20
N LYS A 8 -16.15 16.47 -1.11
CA LYS A 8 -15.49 16.90 0.14
C LYS A 8 -14.69 15.80 0.82
N ARG A 9 -15.10 14.53 0.71
CA ARG A 9 -14.46 13.42 1.42
C ARG A 9 -13.06 13.11 0.91
N PHE A 10 -12.76 13.43 -0.35
CA PHE A 10 -11.44 13.23 -0.95
C PHE A 10 -10.93 14.52 -1.62
N TYR A 11 -11.27 15.67 -1.05
CA TYR A 11 -10.67 16.95 -1.45
C TYR A 11 -9.30 17.07 -0.79
N TYR A 12 -8.28 17.41 -1.58
CA TYR A 12 -6.94 17.69 -1.10
C TYR A 12 -6.61 19.16 -1.37
N GLU A 13 -6.15 19.87 -0.36
CA GLU A 13 -5.70 21.25 -0.47
C GLU A 13 -4.36 21.35 -1.20
N SER A 14 -3.53 20.30 -1.13
CA SER A 14 -2.23 20.23 -1.79
C SER A 14 -1.93 18.83 -2.33
N HIS A 15 -0.99 18.76 -3.27
CA HIS A 15 -0.47 17.48 -3.75
C HIS A 15 0.21 16.66 -2.64
N ASP A 16 0.77 17.32 -1.63
CA ASP A 16 1.44 16.63 -0.53
C ASP A 16 0.43 15.93 0.39
N GLN A 17 -0.74 16.54 0.61
CA GLN A 17 -1.83 15.89 1.34
C GLN A 17 -2.33 14.64 0.60
N LEU A 18 -2.43 14.70 -0.74
CA LEU A 18 -2.75 13.54 -1.56
C LEU A 18 -1.68 12.45 -1.45
N ARG A 19 -0.39 12.82 -1.56
CA ARG A 19 0.73 11.87 -1.46
C ARG A 19 0.76 11.16 -0.11
N GLN A 20 0.57 11.89 0.99
CA GLN A 20 0.53 11.33 2.33
C GLN A 20 -0.63 10.33 2.47
N HIS A 21 -1.84 10.71 2.08
CA HIS A 21 -2.99 9.82 2.18
C HIS A 21 -2.81 8.55 1.33
N LEU A 22 -2.26 8.66 0.12
CA LEU A 22 -1.96 7.49 -0.71
C LEU A 22 -0.89 6.60 -0.06
N ALA A 23 0.16 7.19 0.53
CA ALA A 23 1.19 6.45 1.25
C ALA A 23 0.60 5.68 2.43
N ASP A 24 -0.22 6.34 3.25
CA ASP A 24 -0.90 5.74 4.40
C ASP A 24 -1.86 4.62 3.98
N PHE A 25 -2.61 4.84 2.89
CA PHE A 25 -3.52 3.84 2.35
C PHE A 25 -2.78 2.59 1.85
N VAL A 26 -1.69 2.79 1.07
CA VAL A 26 -0.85 1.70 0.56
C VAL A 26 -0.18 0.95 1.71
N LEU A 27 0.33 1.66 2.72
CA LEU A 27 0.89 1.09 3.94
C LEU A 27 -0.12 0.21 4.67
N ALA A 28 -1.29 0.76 4.99
CA ALA A 28 -2.35 0.04 5.69
C ALA A 28 -2.80 -1.20 4.93
N TYR A 29 -2.90 -1.11 3.60
CA TYR A 29 -3.25 -2.25 2.76
C TYR A 29 -2.16 -3.32 2.74
N ASN A 30 -0.91 -2.92 2.49
CA ASN A 30 0.21 -3.83 2.31
C ASN A 30 0.63 -4.55 3.59
N PHE A 31 0.46 -3.91 4.75
CA PHE A 31 0.96 -4.41 6.04
C PHE A 31 -0.13 -4.72 7.06
N GLY A 32 -1.34 -4.13 6.94
CA GLY A 32 -2.35 -4.22 7.99
C GLY A 32 -3.07 -5.57 8.06
N ARG A 33 -3.58 -6.07 6.93
CA ARG A 33 -4.46 -7.25 6.92
C ARG A 33 -3.82 -8.45 6.22
N ARG A 34 -3.78 -9.59 6.93
CA ARG A 34 -3.52 -10.91 6.35
C ARG A 34 -4.73 -11.39 5.56
N LEU A 35 -4.51 -11.84 4.32
CA LEU A 35 -5.58 -12.23 3.41
C LEU A 35 -5.65 -13.76 3.26
N LYS A 36 -6.85 -14.33 3.41
CA LYS A 36 -7.07 -15.78 3.25
C LYS A 36 -6.72 -16.26 1.83
N THR A 37 -7.01 -15.44 0.82
CA THR A 37 -6.67 -15.70 -0.58
C THR A 37 -5.16 -15.81 -0.81
N LEU A 38 -4.36 -15.09 -0.01
CA LEU A 38 -2.90 -15.15 -0.02
C LEU A 38 -2.34 -16.18 0.98
N LYS A 39 -3.16 -17.16 1.39
CA LYS A 39 -2.78 -18.20 2.37
C LYS A 39 -2.36 -17.61 3.73
N GLY A 40 -3.01 -16.52 4.15
CA GLY A 40 -2.72 -15.86 5.43
C GLY A 40 -1.53 -14.89 5.38
N LEU A 41 -1.00 -14.60 4.20
CA LEU A 41 0.03 -13.57 4.03
C LEU A 41 -0.62 -12.19 3.91
N THR A 42 0.11 -11.17 4.37
CA THR A 42 -0.14 -9.79 3.95
C THR A 42 0.23 -9.62 2.49
N PRO A 43 -0.30 -8.60 1.78
CA PRO A 43 0.12 -8.32 0.42
C PRO A 43 1.64 -8.12 0.29
N PHE A 44 2.28 -7.43 1.24
CA PHE A 44 3.74 -7.25 1.22
C PHE A 44 4.49 -8.58 1.34
N GLU A 45 4.15 -9.42 2.31
CA GLU A 45 4.79 -10.73 2.49
C GLU A 45 4.61 -11.62 1.24
N TYR A 46 3.45 -11.54 0.58
CA TYR A 46 3.21 -12.25 -0.66
C TYR A 46 4.10 -11.72 -1.79
N ILE A 47 4.23 -10.40 -1.95
CA ILE A 47 5.11 -9.78 -2.94
C ILE A 47 6.57 -10.23 -2.74
N CYS A 48 7.09 -10.16 -1.52
CA CYS A 48 8.44 -10.64 -1.20
C CYS A 48 8.63 -12.12 -1.54
N LYS A 49 7.62 -12.94 -1.25
CA LYS A 49 7.64 -14.38 -1.58
C LYS A 49 7.68 -14.65 -3.09
N ILE A 50 6.92 -13.88 -3.89
CA ILE A 50 6.96 -14.03 -5.35
C ILE A 50 8.29 -13.50 -5.89
N TRP A 51 8.80 -12.39 -5.37
CA TRP A 51 10.10 -11.85 -5.74
C TRP A 51 11.24 -12.86 -5.52
N THR A 52 11.27 -13.58 -4.40
CA THR A 52 12.29 -14.63 -4.16
C THR A 52 12.21 -15.78 -5.18
N LYS A 53 11.04 -16.04 -5.76
CA LYS A 53 10.83 -17.14 -6.70
C LYS A 53 11.01 -16.73 -8.16
N GLU A 54 10.59 -15.52 -8.50
CA GLU A 54 10.51 -14.98 -9.86
C GLU A 54 11.02 -13.52 -9.85
N PRO A 55 12.30 -13.27 -9.48
CA PRO A 55 12.84 -11.92 -9.32
C PRO A 55 12.83 -11.12 -10.63
N GLU A 56 12.93 -11.78 -11.79
CA GLU A 56 12.91 -11.19 -13.12
C GLU A 56 11.60 -10.46 -13.47
N ARG A 57 10.51 -10.78 -12.75
CA ARG A 57 9.22 -10.10 -12.91
C ARG A 57 9.18 -8.73 -12.23
N PHE A 58 10.18 -8.41 -11.43
CA PHE A 58 10.25 -7.18 -10.67
C PHE A 58 11.42 -6.33 -11.14
N ARG A 59 11.19 -5.01 -11.20
CA ARG A 59 12.25 -4.04 -11.50
C ARG A 59 13.11 -3.72 -10.29
N LEU A 60 12.58 -3.92 -9.08
CA LEU A 60 13.18 -3.52 -7.82
C LEU A 60 13.00 -4.63 -6.79
N ASP A 61 13.93 -4.71 -5.86
CA ASP A 61 13.84 -5.60 -4.70
C ASP A 61 12.89 -4.99 -3.64
N PRO A 62 11.76 -5.65 -3.31
CA PRO A 62 10.80 -5.17 -2.33
C PRO A 62 11.29 -5.31 -0.87
N THR A 63 12.34 -6.10 -0.60
CA THR A 63 12.82 -6.36 0.78
C THR A 63 13.41 -5.11 1.44
N HIS A 64 13.92 -4.17 0.65
CA HIS A 64 14.38 -2.86 1.11
C HIS A 64 13.25 -1.87 1.36
N GLN A 65 12.01 -2.20 0.99
CA GLN A 65 10.83 -1.37 1.21
C GLN A 65 10.11 -1.71 2.53
N THR A 66 10.84 -2.29 3.50
CA THR A 66 10.37 -2.39 4.88
C THR A 66 10.27 -0.98 5.45
N LEU A 67 9.09 -0.39 5.33
CA LEU A 67 8.70 0.80 6.07
C LEU A 67 8.64 0.37 7.54
N GLY A 68 9.77 0.50 8.24
CA GLY A 68 9.75 0.69 9.69
C GLY A 68 8.84 1.88 10.00
N LEU A 69 8.27 1.90 11.21
CA LEU A 69 7.39 2.97 11.69
C LEU A 69 8.00 4.35 11.34
N ASN A 70 7.52 4.96 10.26
CA ASN A 70 7.82 6.34 9.96
C ASN A 70 7.00 7.17 10.94
N ASN A 71 7.68 7.68 11.97
CA ASN A 71 7.17 8.75 12.84
C ASN A 71 7.01 10.04 12.05
#